data_AF-A0A969CQ57-F1
#
_entry.id   AF-A0A969CQ57-F1
#
_cell.length_a   1.000
_cell.length_b   1.000
_cell.length_c   1.000
_cell.angle_alpha   90.00
_cell.angle_beta   90.00
_cell.angle_gamma   90.00
#
_symmetry.space_group_name_H-M   'P 1'
#
loop_
_entity.id
_entity.type
_entity.pdbx_description
1 polymer ?
#
loop_
_entity_poly.entity_id
_entity_poly.type
_entity_poly.pdbx_seq_one_letter_code
_entity_poly.pdbx_strand_id
1 'polypeptide(L)'
;MQTRSGGIRKRNRKGLRGSESGSETKPNYTEGVVLNRPSWYDHTRQEVLDKANPKQVNGETQYQCAKGDKCSKPGGYHPASNMQVDHKTAWQEHIDNKVDDISDKNAVREAYNDPSNLQALCGSCNSKKGNRKGAALAKQFKKK
;
A
#
# COMPACT_ATOMS: atom_id res chain seq x y z
N MET A 1 15.58 -51.06 -8.19
CA MET A 1 14.59 -50.49 -7.26
C MET A 1 15.27 -49.43 -6.42
N GLN A 2 14.79 -48.18 -6.47
CA GLN A 2 15.40 -47.03 -5.80
C GLN A 2 15.00 -47.00 -4.31
N THR A 3 15.99 -46.90 -3.43
CA THR A 3 15.84 -46.60 -2.00
C THR A 3 15.74 -45.07 -1.82
N ARG A 4 14.66 -44.58 -1.21
CA ARG A 4 14.56 -43.17 -0.78
C ARG A 4 14.20 -43.12 0.70
N SER A 5 15.25 -42.96 1.51
CA SER A 5 15.22 -42.70 2.94
C SER A 5 14.65 -41.31 3.20
N GLY A 6 13.47 -41.24 3.84
CA GLY A 6 12.89 -40.00 4.35
C GLY A 6 13.62 -39.56 5.62
N GLY A 7 14.64 -38.70 5.47
CA GLY A 7 15.40 -38.12 6.57
C GLY A 7 14.85 -36.77 7.00
N ILE A 8 14.16 -36.74 8.13
CA ILE A 8 13.78 -35.54 8.89
C ILE A 8 15.03 -34.72 9.23
N ARG A 9 15.10 -33.44 8.82
CA ARG A 9 16.13 -32.51 9.31
C ARG A 9 15.55 -31.54 10.34
N LYS A 10 15.78 -31.89 11.62
CA LYS A 10 15.79 -30.98 12.78
C LYS A 10 16.67 -29.77 12.46
N ARG A 11 16.14 -28.55 12.58
CA ARG A 11 16.96 -27.34 12.71
C ARG A 11 16.83 -26.81 14.12
N ASN A 12 17.90 -26.99 14.90
CA ASN A 12 18.09 -26.27 16.16
C ASN A 12 19.60 -26.12 16.41
N ARG A 13 20.17 -24.92 16.20
CA ARG A 13 21.17 -24.35 17.12
C ARG A 13 21.46 -22.88 16.87
N LYS A 14 21.30 -22.12 17.96
CA LYS A 14 21.82 -20.79 18.28
C LYS A 14 23.31 -20.62 17.94
N GLY A 15 23.62 -19.45 17.36
CA GLY A 15 24.46 -18.41 17.99
C GLY A 15 25.97 -18.42 17.73
N LEU A 16 26.49 -17.33 17.13
CA LEU A 16 27.56 -16.42 17.61
C LEU A 16 27.95 -15.47 16.46
N ARG A 17 27.69 -14.15 16.60
CA ARG A 17 28.67 -13.06 16.84
C ARG A 17 29.81 -13.04 15.80
N GLY A 18 30.07 -12.00 15.03
CA GLY A 18 29.56 -10.63 14.94
C GLY A 18 30.48 -9.87 13.99
N SER A 19 30.02 -8.76 13.43
CA SER A 19 30.85 -7.62 13.00
C SER A 19 29.93 -6.44 12.84
N GLU A 20 30.02 -5.54 13.81
CA GLU A 20 29.41 -4.23 13.80
C GLU A 20 29.81 -3.48 12.54
N SER A 21 28.81 -2.91 11.88
CA SER A 21 28.96 -1.61 11.24
C SER A 21 27.75 -0.84 11.71
N GLY A 22 27.99 -0.07 12.77
CA GLY A 22 27.01 0.80 13.39
C GLY A 22 26.32 1.65 12.35
N SER A 23 25.02 1.43 12.20
CA SER A 23 24.10 2.52 11.98
C SER A 23 23.16 2.44 13.17
N GLU A 24 23.51 3.17 14.24
CA GLU A 24 22.50 3.68 15.16
C GLU A 24 21.42 4.27 14.27
N THR A 25 20.33 3.52 14.07
CA THR A 25 19.16 4.12 13.44
C THR A 25 18.52 4.91 14.56
N LYS A 26 19.08 6.09 14.83
CA LYS A 26 18.53 7.07 15.74
C LYS A 26 17.06 7.22 15.35
N PRO A 27 16.09 6.90 16.22
CA PRO A 27 14.74 7.38 16.01
C PRO A 27 14.80 8.89 16.21
N ASN A 28 15.10 9.64 15.15
CA ASN A 28 14.84 11.07 15.15
C ASN A 28 13.33 11.21 14.98
N TYR A 29 12.70 11.18 16.14
CA TYR A 29 11.32 11.52 16.39
C TYR A 29 11.10 12.98 15.97
N THR A 30 10.16 13.18 15.06
CA THR A 30 9.50 14.48 14.84
C THR A 30 8.03 14.24 15.12
N GLU A 31 7.44 15.08 15.97
CA GLU A 31 6.00 15.07 16.26
C GLU A 31 5.19 15.01 14.95
N GLY A 32 4.13 14.19 14.92
CA GLY A 32 3.21 14.10 13.76
C GLY A 32 3.23 12.78 12.97
N VAL A 33 4.07 11.79 13.28
CA VAL A 33 4.17 10.57 12.45
C VAL A 33 3.24 9.45 12.94
N VAL A 34 2.24 9.09 12.11
CA VAL A 34 1.52 7.82 12.26
C VAL A 34 2.47 6.66 11.91
N LEU A 35 3.03 6.02 12.94
CA LEU A 35 4.06 4.98 12.81
C LEU A 35 3.54 3.69 12.14
N ASN A 36 2.25 3.39 12.28
CA ASN A 36 1.62 2.20 11.72
C ASN A 36 0.55 2.57 10.71
N ARG A 37 0.57 1.92 9.54
CA ARG A 37 -0.45 2.12 8.51
C ARG A 37 -1.85 1.85 9.10
N PRO A 38 -2.80 2.82 9.02
CA PRO A 38 -4.15 2.61 9.51
C PRO A 38 -4.88 1.48 8.75
N SER A 39 -5.91 0.92 9.37
CA SER A 39 -6.72 -0.15 8.77
C SER A 39 -7.78 0.41 7.82
N TRP A 40 -8.07 -0.36 6.78
CA TRP A 40 -9.21 -0.11 5.90
C TRP A 40 -10.54 -0.28 6.65
N TYR A 41 -11.62 0.37 6.20
CA TYR A 41 -12.98 -0.10 6.49
C TYR A 41 -13.36 -1.20 5.50
N ASP A 42 -14.21 -2.12 5.96
CA ASP A 42 -14.64 -3.27 5.16
C ASP A 42 -15.35 -2.84 3.86
N HIS A 43 -16.07 -1.72 3.90
CA HIS A 43 -16.81 -1.19 2.75
C HIS A 43 -15.97 -0.31 1.82
N THR A 44 -14.82 0.22 2.25
CA THR A 44 -13.99 1.16 1.47
C THR A 44 -13.67 0.62 0.09
N ARG A 45 -13.38 -0.69 0.01
CA ARG A 45 -13.03 -1.32 -1.27
C ARG A 45 -14.20 -1.28 -2.25
N GLN A 46 -15.40 -1.60 -1.80
CA GLN A 46 -16.58 -1.63 -2.66
C GLN A 46 -16.94 -0.23 -3.12
N GLU A 47 -16.92 0.75 -2.21
CA GLU A 47 -17.24 2.15 -2.53
C GLU A 47 -16.32 2.73 -3.62
N VAL A 48 -15.02 2.44 -3.55
CA VAL A 48 -14.05 2.91 -4.55
C VAL A 48 -14.25 2.20 -5.90
N LEU A 49 -14.65 0.93 -5.89
CA LEU A 49 -14.95 0.18 -7.11
C LEU A 49 -16.25 0.67 -7.77
N ASP A 50 -17.28 0.98 -7.00
CA ASP A 50 -18.56 1.49 -7.55
C ASP A 50 -18.36 2.85 -8.27
N LYS A 51 -17.40 3.65 -7.79
CA LYS A 51 -16.97 4.91 -8.44
C LYS A 51 -16.04 4.70 -9.63
N ALA A 52 -15.58 3.48 -9.91
CA ALA A 52 -14.63 3.16 -10.97
C ALA A 52 -15.32 2.78 -12.30
N ASN A 53 -16.44 3.43 -12.63
CA ASN A 53 -17.19 3.24 -13.88
C ASN A 53 -17.46 1.76 -14.22
N PRO A 54 -18.24 1.02 -13.41
CA PRO A 54 -18.53 -0.39 -13.65
C PRO A 54 -19.25 -0.60 -14.99
N LYS A 55 -18.86 -1.64 -15.73
CA LYS A 55 -19.47 -2.01 -17.02
C LYS A 55 -19.59 -3.53 -17.15
N GLN A 56 -20.69 -3.99 -17.71
CA GLN A 56 -20.85 -5.39 -18.10
C GLN A 56 -20.06 -5.68 -19.38
N VAL A 57 -19.16 -6.66 -19.33
CA VAL A 57 -18.36 -7.13 -20.46
C VAL A 57 -18.37 -8.65 -20.46
N ASN A 58 -18.93 -9.26 -21.51
CA ASN A 58 -19.04 -10.72 -21.65
C ASN A 58 -19.69 -11.43 -20.44
N GLY A 59 -20.70 -10.81 -19.82
CA GLY A 59 -21.41 -11.37 -18.66
C GLY A 59 -20.70 -11.20 -17.31
N GLU A 60 -19.58 -10.47 -17.27
CA GLU A 60 -18.86 -10.14 -16.04
C GLU A 60 -18.81 -8.63 -15.80
N THR A 61 -19.01 -8.19 -14.56
CA THR A 61 -18.80 -6.79 -14.16
C THR A 61 -17.31 -6.47 -14.14
N GLN A 62 -16.89 -5.54 -14.99
CA GLN A 62 -15.54 -5.01 -15.02
C GLN A 62 -15.51 -3.54 -14.60
N TYR A 63 -14.39 -3.12 -14.02
CA TYR A 63 -14.18 -1.80 -13.44
C TYR A 63 -13.03 -1.13 -14.16
N GLN A 64 -13.15 0.17 -14.38
CA GLN A 64 -12.14 0.96 -15.04
C GLN A 64 -11.00 1.29 -14.07
N CYS A 65 -9.77 0.93 -14.46
CA CYS A 65 -8.57 1.39 -13.80
C CYS A 65 -8.47 2.92 -13.88
N ALA A 66 -8.05 3.58 -12.80
CA ALA A 66 -7.84 5.03 -12.76
C ALA A 66 -6.76 5.53 -13.76
N LYS A 67 -5.94 4.62 -14.31
CA LYS A 67 -5.02 4.94 -15.42
C LYS A 67 -5.72 4.92 -16.80
N GLY A 68 -6.96 4.46 -16.89
CA GLY A 68 -7.72 4.35 -18.13
C GLY A 68 -6.94 3.60 -19.20
N ASP A 69 -6.85 4.18 -20.40
CA ASP A 69 -6.11 3.64 -21.54
C ASP A 69 -4.59 3.55 -21.33
N LYS A 70 -4.06 4.16 -20.26
CA LYS A 70 -2.65 4.01 -19.85
C LYS A 70 -2.40 2.73 -19.04
N CYS A 71 -3.44 1.96 -18.68
CA CYS A 71 -3.29 0.60 -18.13
C CYS A 71 -3.00 -0.39 -19.29
N SER A 72 -2.56 -1.59 -18.94
CA SER A 72 -2.15 -2.64 -19.89
C SER A 72 -3.28 -3.23 -20.75
N LYS A 73 -4.55 -2.96 -20.42
CA LYS A 73 -5.70 -3.41 -21.21
C LYS A 73 -6.33 -2.24 -21.98
N PRO A 74 -6.72 -2.43 -23.25
CA PRO A 74 -7.50 -1.44 -24.00
C PRO A 74 -8.76 -1.03 -23.23
N GLY A 75 -9.03 0.27 -23.09
CA GLY A 75 -10.14 0.81 -22.29
C GLY A 75 -9.93 0.79 -20.78
N GLY A 76 -8.89 0.11 -20.28
CA GLY A 76 -8.55 0.05 -18.87
C GLY A 76 -9.51 -0.76 -17.99
N TYR A 77 -10.36 -1.63 -18.56
CA TYR A 77 -11.35 -2.42 -17.81
C TYR A 77 -10.79 -3.76 -17.31
N HIS A 78 -11.03 -4.05 -16.03
CA HIS A 78 -10.58 -5.27 -15.36
C HIS A 78 -11.66 -5.84 -14.43
N PRO A 79 -11.75 -7.17 -14.25
CA PRO A 79 -12.64 -7.75 -13.24
C PRO A 79 -12.20 -7.34 -11.83
N ALA A 80 -13.13 -7.35 -10.87
CA ALA A 80 -12.87 -6.95 -9.49
C ALA A 80 -11.67 -7.69 -8.86
N SER A 81 -11.46 -8.96 -9.21
CA SER A 81 -10.34 -9.79 -8.75
C SER A 81 -8.96 -9.23 -9.12
N ASN A 82 -8.88 -8.46 -10.21
CA ASN A 82 -7.64 -7.85 -10.71
C ASN A 82 -7.47 -6.37 -10.31
N MET A 83 -8.41 -5.86 -9.51
CA MET A 83 -8.44 -4.47 -9.06
C MET A 83 -7.98 -4.36 -7.61
N GLN A 84 -7.17 -3.34 -7.35
CA GLN A 84 -6.66 -2.97 -6.04
C GLN A 84 -7.06 -1.53 -5.73
N VAL A 85 -7.31 -1.24 -4.46
CA VAL A 85 -7.54 0.12 -3.98
C VAL A 85 -6.23 0.65 -3.41
N ASP A 86 -5.84 1.84 -3.85
CA ASP A 86 -4.67 2.53 -3.36
C ASP A 86 -4.92 4.04 -3.27
N HIS A 87 -4.08 4.73 -2.51
CA HIS A 87 -4.16 6.18 -2.34
C HIS A 87 -3.67 6.91 -3.60
N LYS A 88 -4.27 8.05 -3.95
CA LYS A 88 -3.83 8.93 -5.05
C LYS A 88 -2.51 9.62 -4.68
N THR A 89 -2.46 10.20 -3.50
CA THR A 89 -1.25 10.75 -2.87
C THR A 89 -0.63 9.74 -1.89
N ALA A 90 0.51 10.08 -1.26
CA ALA A 90 1.01 9.26 -0.16
C ALA A 90 0.04 9.37 1.02
N TRP A 91 -0.35 8.24 1.63
CA TRP A 91 -1.37 8.25 2.67
C TRP A 91 -0.96 9.09 3.89
N GLN A 92 0.33 9.12 4.25
CA GLN A 92 0.86 9.97 5.33
C GLN A 92 0.64 11.45 5.02
N GLU A 93 1.10 11.88 3.85
CA GLU A 93 0.89 13.26 3.35
C GLU A 93 -0.58 13.66 3.33
N HIS A 94 -1.49 12.73 3.00
CA HIS A 94 -2.93 13.03 3.04
C HIS A 94 -3.46 13.20 4.46
N ILE A 95 -3.05 12.35 5.40
CA ILE A 95 -3.47 12.42 6.81
C ILE A 95 -2.93 13.70 7.45
N ASP A 96 -1.65 14.01 7.25
CA ASP A 96 -1.00 15.21 7.79
C ASP A 96 -1.69 16.51 7.31
N ASN A 97 -2.35 16.48 6.14
CA ASN A 97 -3.10 17.61 5.59
C ASN A 97 -4.58 17.64 6.00
N LYS A 98 -5.13 16.56 6.56
CA LYS A 98 -6.57 16.39 6.84
C LYS A 98 -6.91 16.32 8.32
N VAL A 99 -5.95 15.98 9.17
CA VAL A 99 -6.17 15.70 10.58
C VAL A 99 -5.29 16.63 11.41
N ASP A 100 -5.92 17.46 12.22
CA ASP A 100 -5.20 18.42 13.09
C ASP A 100 -4.50 17.71 14.27
N ASP A 101 -5.14 16.66 14.80
CA ASP A 101 -4.60 15.87 15.91
C ASP A 101 -4.38 14.40 15.49
N ILE A 102 -3.12 14.07 15.19
CA ILE A 102 -2.70 12.71 14.81
C ILE A 102 -2.88 11.68 15.95
N SER A 103 -3.14 12.11 17.18
CA SER A 103 -3.44 11.22 18.31
C SER A 103 -4.88 10.69 18.27
N ASP A 104 -5.79 11.38 17.56
CA ASP A 104 -7.13 10.89 17.30
C ASP A 104 -7.09 9.78 16.23
N LYS A 105 -7.05 8.55 16.73
CA LYS A 105 -7.01 7.33 15.89
C LYS A 105 -8.24 7.19 14.99
N ASN A 106 -9.39 7.75 15.37
CA ASN A 106 -10.60 7.68 14.55
C ASN A 106 -10.48 8.66 13.38
N ALA A 107 -10.13 9.91 13.64
CA ALA A 107 -9.90 10.91 12.59
C ALA A 107 -8.80 10.47 11.60
N VAL A 108 -7.71 9.88 12.10
CA VAL A 108 -6.64 9.30 11.27
C VAL A 108 -7.16 8.16 10.40
N ARG A 109 -8.00 7.27 10.94
CA ARG A 109 -8.59 6.16 10.17
C ARG A 109 -9.58 6.68 9.13
N GLU A 110 -10.38 7.68 9.45
CA GLU A 110 -11.32 8.31 8.52
C GLU A 110 -10.56 8.97 7.35
N ALA A 111 -9.54 9.78 7.64
CA ALA A 111 -8.70 10.39 6.61
C ALA A 111 -7.98 9.35 5.75
N TYR A 112 -7.50 8.25 6.35
CA TYR A 112 -6.89 7.14 5.62
C TYR A 112 -7.88 6.45 4.66
N ASN A 113 -9.16 6.40 5.00
CA ASN A 113 -10.21 5.81 4.18
C ASN A 113 -10.97 6.83 3.31
N ASP A 114 -10.50 8.08 3.24
CA ASP A 114 -11.15 9.16 2.50
C ASP A 114 -11.31 8.81 1.00
N PRO A 115 -12.55 8.56 0.51
CA PRO A 115 -12.80 8.14 -0.87
C PRO A 115 -12.28 9.14 -1.92
N SER A 116 -12.11 10.42 -1.55
CA SER A 116 -11.56 11.44 -2.45
C SER A 116 -10.07 11.20 -2.77
N ASN A 117 -9.32 10.60 -1.84
CA ASN A 117 -7.92 10.24 -2.03
C ASN A 117 -7.74 8.75 -2.42
N LEU A 118 -8.80 8.02 -2.69
CA LEU A 118 -8.72 6.63 -3.11
C LEU A 118 -8.98 6.45 -4.60
N GLN A 119 -8.33 5.46 -5.19
CA GLN A 119 -8.49 5.12 -6.60
C GLN A 119 -8.40 3.62 -6.80
N ALA A 120 -9.16 3.12 -7.77
CA ALA A 120 -9.11 1.73 -8.21
C ALA A 120 -8.01 1.57 -9.28
N LEU A 121 -7.04 0.70 -9.04
CA LEU A 121 -5.93 0.43 -9.97
C LEU A 121 -5.88 -1.06 -10.32
N CYS A 122 -5.64 -1.34 -11.60
CA CYS A 122 -5.27 -2.67 -12.04
C CYS A 122 -3.94 -3.08 -11.35
N GLY A 123 -3.76 -4.36 -11.01
CA GLY A 123 -2.56 -4.82 -10.29
C GLY A 123 -1.23 -4.44 -10.95
N SER A 124 -1.18 -4.39 -12.28
CA SER A 124 -0.01 -3.94 -13.04
C SER A 124 0.27 -2.43 -12.93
N CYS A 125 -0.75 -1.59 -12.74
CA CYS A 125 -0.57 -0.16 -12.52
C CYS A 125 -0.22 0.15 -11.07
N ASN A 126 -0.76 -0.61 -10.12
CA ASN A 126 -0.42 -0.42 -8.72
C ASN A 126 1.04 -0.79 -8.43
N SER A 127 1.53 -1.90 -9.00
CA SER A 127 2.93 -2.31 -8.85
C SER A 127 3.93 -1.27 -9.40
N LYS A 128 3.57 -0.55 -10.47
CA LYS A 128 4.39 0.52 -11.06
C LYS A 128 4.40 1.81 -10.22
N LYS A 129 3.37 2.05 -9.40
CA LYS A 129 3.26 3.25 -8.58
C LYS A 129 4.31 3.26 -7.48
N GLY A 130 4.44 2.16 -6.73
CA GLY A 130 5.32 2.07 -5.55
C GLY A 130 5.08 3.17 -4.51
N ASN A 131 5.84 3.17 -3.40
CA ASN A 131 5.82 4.26 -2.41
C ASN A 131 6.56 5.52 -2.91
N ARG A 132 6.41 5.88 -4.19
CA ARG A 132 7.28 6.85 -4.90
C ARG A 132 7.19 8.31 -4.44
N LYS A 133 6.48 8.62 -3.35
CA LYS A 133 6.50 9.95 -2.71
C LYS A 133 6.96 9.99 -1.25
N GLY A 134 7.24 8.85 -0.60
CA GLY A 134 7.89 8.85 0.72
C GLY A 134 9.36 9.30 0.69
N ALA A 135 10.01 9.23 -0.48
CA ALA A 135 11.43 9.59 -0.63
C ALA A 135 11.69 11.09 -0.82
N ALA A 136 10.66 11.90 -1.11
CA ALA A 136 10.83 13.34 -1.34
C ALA A 136 10.93 14.12 -0.02
N LEU A 137 10.17 13.74 1.00
CA LEU A 137 10.29 14.31 2.35
C LEU A 137 11.66 14.00 2.98
N ALA A 138 12.20 12.79 2.78
CA ALA A 138 13.53 12.44 3.29
C ALA A 138 14.70 13.22 2.66
N LYS A 139 14.49 13.91 1.52
CA LYS A 139 15.55 14.70 0.84
C LYS A 139 15.57 16.17 1.24
N GLN A 140 14.47 16.75 1.70
CA GLN A 140 14.44 18.15 2.13
C GLN A 140 15.11 18.37 3.50
N PHE A 141 15.15 17.36 4.36
CA PHE A 141 15.81 17.44 5.67
C PHE A 141 17.32 17.07 5.65
N LYS A 142 17.90 16.77 4.49
CA LYS A 142 19.35 16.51 4.33
C LYS A 142 20.17 17.76 3.98
N LYS A 143 19.55 18.94 3.90
CA LYS A 143 20.27 20.23 3.82
C LYS A 143 20.15 20.95 5.16
N LYS A 144 21.03 20.61 6.09
CA LYS A 144 21.56 21.52 7.10
C LYS A 144 23.06 21.29 7.18
#